data_AF-A0A268HD27-F1
#
_entry.id   AF-A0A268HD27-F1
#
_cell.length_a   1.000
_cell.length_b   1.000
_cell.length_c   1.000
_cell.angle_alpha   90.00
_cell.angle_beta   90.00
_cell.angle_gamma   90.00
#
_symmetry.space_group_name_H-M   'P 1'
#
loop_
_entity.id
_entity.type
_entity.pdbx_description
1 polymer ?
#
loop_
_entity_poly.entity_id
_entity_poly.type
_entity_poly.pdbx_seq_one_letter_code
_entity_poly.pdbx_strand_id
1 'polypeptide(L)'
;MLNQEEKAALFEKYPLKEKPTHKGVKVGYYYRGKKIVSGLTHTGLVYLWGRDIKETIPSYIVDSRGWINCKESKREEIIYLLEKVINQQDKLAKEL
;
A
#
# COMPACT_ATOMS: atom_id res chain seq x y z
N MET A 1 1.79 13.82 4.63
CA MET A 1 2.26 13.33 3.31
C MET A 1 3.72 12.99 3.41
N LEU A 2 4.12 11.81 2.93
CA LEU A 2 5.53 11.44 2.79
C LEU A 2 6.07 12.01 1.48
N ASN A 3 7.27 12.58 1.50
CA ASN A 3 7.98 12.95 0.28
C ASN A 3 8.42 11.69 -0.50
N GLN A 4 8.97 11.86 -1.71
CA GLN A 4 9.32 10.72 -2.57
C GLN A 4 10.41 9.83 -1.96
N GLU A 5 11.44 10.41 -1.35
CA GLU A 5 12.54 9.66 -0.72
C GLU A 5 12.06 8.90 0.52
N GLU A 6 11.25 9.53 1.37
CA GLU A 6 10.69 8.90 2.57
C GLU A 6 9.82 7.69 2.25
N LYS A 7 9.08 7.74 1.12
CA LYS A 7 8.30 6.61 0.63
C LYS A 7 9.17 5.46 0.16
N ALA A 8 10.15 5.75 -0.68
CA ALA A 8 11.07 4.75 -1.20
C ALA A 8 11.75 4.05 -0.03
N ALA A 9 12.33 4.83 0.90
CA ALA A 9 12.96 4.34 2.11
C ALA A 9 11.99 3.60 3.05
N LEU A 10 10.69 3.91 3.03
CA LEU A 10 9.69 3.16 3.79
C LEU A 10 9.42 1.79 3.17
N PHE A 11 9.14 1.74 1.86
CA PHE A 11 8.73 0.50 1.19
C PHE A 11 9.88 -0.46 0.93
N GLU A 12 11.12 0.04 0.80
CA GLU A 12 12.34 -0.78 0.70
C GLU A 12 12.60 -1.64 1.95
N LYS A 13 12.05 -1.27 3.11
CA LYS A 13 12.14 -2.08 4.34
C LYS A 13 11.29 -3.35 4.30
N TYR A 14 10.40 -3.45 3.33
CA TYR A 14 9.52 -4.58 3.15
C TYR A 14 9.94 -5.38 1.91
N PRO A 15 9.69 -6.69 1.86
CA PRO A 15 10.00 -7.54 0.71
C PRO A 15 9.04 -7.30 -0.47
N LEU A 16 9.01 -6.07 -0.98
CA LEU A 16 8.14 -5.60 -2.03
C LEU A 16 8.93 -5.42 -3.33
N LYS A 17 8.36 -5.88 -4.44
CA LYS A 17 8.91 -5.62 -5.78
C LYS A 17 8.30 -4.34 -6.33
N GLU A 18 9.13 -3.32 -6.54
CA GLU A 18 8.73 -2.09 -7.21
C GLU A 18 8.58 -2.31 -8.73
N LYS A 19 7.54 -1.74 -9.33
CA LYS A 19 7.36 -1.66 -10.79
C LYS A 19 6.77 -0.32 -11.20
N PRO A 20 7.32 0.38 -12.20
CA PRO A 20 6.64 1.52 -12.80
C PRO A 20 5.34 1.04 -13.48
N THR A 21 4.30 1.86 -13.36
CA THR A 21 2.98 1.61 -13.94
C THR A 21 2.46 2.89 -14.60
N HIS A 22 1.49 2.78 -15.50
CA HIS A 22 0.84 3.95 -16.11
C HIS A 22 1.86 4.89 -16.80
N LYS A 23 2.74 4.32 -17.64
CA LYS A 23 3.79 5.06 -18.36
C LYS A 23 4.73 5.87 -17.44
N GLY A 24 5.01 5.39 -16.24
CA GLY A 24 5.94 6.03 -15.30
C GLY A 24 5.32 7.08 -14.37
N VAL A 25 4.02 7.38 -14.51
CA VAL A 25 3.30 8.33 -13.64
C VAL A 25 3.03 7.74 -12.25
N LYS A 26 3.01 6.41 -12.16
CA LYS A 26 2.72 5.66 -10.95
C LYS A 26 3.78 4.61 -10.70
N VAL A 27 4.04 4.36 -9.43
CA VAL A 27 4.80 3.18 -8.99
C VAL A 27 3.85 2.22 -8.29
N GLY A 28 3.99 0.93 -8.56
CA GLY A 28 3.31 -0.13 -7.83
C GLY A 28 4.31 -0.97 -7.04
N TYR A 29 3.98 -1.24 -5.78
CA TYR A 29 4.74 -2.19 -4.96
C TYR A 29 3.95 -3.49 -4.83
N TYR A 30 4.62 -4.60 -5.15
CA TYR A 30 4.03 -5.92 -5.24
C TYR A 30 4.57 -6.83 -4.15
N TYR A 31 3.67 -7.47 -3.41
CA TYR A 31 3.98 -8.53 -2.45
C TYR A 31 3.42 -9.85 -2.99
N ARG A 32 4.28 -10.87 -3.13
CA ARG A 32 3.88 -12.21 -3.64
C ARG A 32 3.05 -12.16 -4.93
N GLY A 33 3.44 -11.29 -5.86
CA GLY A 33 2.75 -11.14 -7.16
C GLY A 33 1.51 -10.24 -7.14
N LYS A 34 0.99 -9.85 -5.97
CA LYS A 34 -0.17 -8.94 -5.85
C LYS A 34 0.28 -7.51 -5.60
N LYS A 35 -0.33 -6.55 -6.29
CA LYS A 35 -0.09 -5.12 -6.05
C LYS A 35 -0.79 -4.71 -4.75
N ILE A 36 -0.01 -4.28 -3.76
CA ILE A 36 -0.55 -3.88 -2.44
C ILE A 36 -0.36 -2.41 -2.13
N VAL A 37 0.52 -1.71 -2.86
CA VAL A 37 0.69 -0.26 -2.77
C VAL A 37 0.67 0.33 -4.18
N SER A 38 0.07 1.51 -4.32
CA SER A 38 0.20 2.37 -5.50
C SER A 38 0.62 3.77 -5.08
N GLY A 39 1.77 4.25 -5.57
CA GLY A 39 2.24 5.62 -5.36
C GLY A 39 2.09 6.47 -6.61
N LEU A 40 1.74 7.76 -6.45
CA LEU A 40 2.01 8.78 -7.47
C LEU A 40 3.47 9.24 -7.32
N THR A 41 4.20 9.30 -8.44
CA THR A 41 5.63 9.66 -8.43
C THR A 41 5.88 11.14 -8.08
N HIS A 42 4.92 12.03 -8.34
CA HIS A 42 5.10 13.48 -8.27
C HIS A 42 4.44 14.17 -7.05
N THR A 43 3.49 13.55 -6.36
CA THR A 43 2.69 14.22 -5.30
C THR A 43 2.89 13.71 -3.89
N GLY A 44 3.72 12.68 -3.68
CA GLY A 44 3.77 12.09 -2.33
C GLY A 44 2.49 11.31 -1.96
N LEU A 45 1.52 11.14 -2.88
CA LEU A 45 0.30 10.38 -2.64
C LEU A 45 0.52 8.86 -2.69
N VAL A 46 -0.07 8.13 -1.76
CA VAL A 46 -0.02 6.67 -1.65
C VAL A 46 -1.42 6.11 -1.50
N TYR A 47 -1.64 4.96 -2.12
CA TYR A 47 -2.80 4.13 -1.93
C TYR A 47 -2.37 2.76 -1.43
N LEU A 48 -3.04 2.24 -0.40
CA LEU A 48 -2.81 0.89 0.13
C LEU A 48 -4.01 -0.02 -0.17
N TRP A 49 -3.76 -1.29 -0.44
CA TRP A 49 -4.81 -2.25 -0.73
C TRP A 49 -5.62 -2.56 0.53
N GLY A 50 -6.84 -2.01 0.61
CA GLY A 50 -7.70 -2.12 1.79
C GLY A 50 -8.76 -3.21 1.72
N ARG A 51 -9.09 -3.72 0.51
CA ARG A 51 -10.23 -4.63 0.32
C ARG A 51 -10.23 -5.81 1.28
N ASP A 52 -9.07 -6.43 1.47
CA ASP A 52 -8.95 -7.66 2.25
C ASP A 52 -8.84 -7.41 3.77
N ILE A 53 -8.62 -6.15 4.18
CA ILE A 53 -8.46 -5.77 5.58
C ILE A 53 -9.59 -4.89 6.10
N LYS A 54 -10.53 -4.46 5.25
CA LYS A 54 -11.61 -3.50 5.57
C LYS A 54 -12.38 -3.84 6.86
N GLU A 55 -12.61 -5.13 7.11
CA GLU A 55 -13.35 -5.61 8.29
C GLU A 55 -12.52 -5.49 9.58
N THR A 56 -11.20 -5.52 9.46
CA THR A 56 -10.25 -5.41 10.59
C THR A 56 -9.81 -3.98 10.89
N ILE A 57 -10.10 -3.03 9.99
CA ILE A 57 -9.74 -1.62 10.10
C ILE A 57 -10.94 -0.71 9.75
N PRO A 58 -12.07 -0.82 10.46
CA PRO A 58 -13.33 -0.16 10.10
C PRO A 58 -13.27 1.38 10.12
N SER A 59 -12.26 1.95 10.76
CA SER A 59 -12.02 3.41 10.80
C SER A 59 -11.49 4.00 9.49
N TYR A 60 -11.08 3.17 8.52
CA TYR A 60 -10.53 3.64 7.25
C TYR A 60 -11.51 3.43 6.10
N ILE A 61 -11.66 4.46 5.28
CA ILE A 61 -12.49 4.41 4.08
C ILE A 61 -11.74 3.64 2.99
N VAL A 62 -12.34 2.54 2.54
CA VAL A 62 -11.88 1.77 1.38
C VAL A 62 -12.75 2.16 0.18
N ASP A 63 -12.12 2.63 -0.89
CA ASP A 63 -12.84 3.04 -2.10
C ASP A 63 -13.47 1.84 -2.84
N SER A 64 -14.31 2.10 -3.84
CA SER A 64 -14.99 1.06 -4.63
C SER A 64 -14.03 0.12 -5.36
N ARG A 65 -12.78 0.53 -5.58
CA ARG A 65 -11.72 -0.26 -6.21
C ARG A 65 -10.94 -1.10 -5.19
N GLY A 66 -11.18 -0.91 -3.91
CA GLY A 66 -10.51 -1.64 -2.82
C GLY A 66 -9.29 -0.93 -2.24
N TRP A 67 -9.10 0.37 -2.49
CA TRP A 67 -7.93 1.13 -2.05
C TRP A 67 -8.25 2.10 -0.92
N ILE A 68 -7.30 2.23 0.01
CA ILE A 68 -7.28 3.27 1.04
C ILE A 68 -6.42 4.40 0.52
N ASN A 69 -6.94 5.62 0.55
CA ASN A 69 -6.19 6.82 0.18
C ASN A 69 -5.43 7.36 1.40
N CYS A 70 -4.10 7.36 1.35
CA CYS A 70 -3.24 7.78 2.46
C CYS A 70 -2.75 9.24 2.35
N LYS A 71 -3.49 10.12 1.66
CA LYS A 71 -3.11 11.54 1.47
C LYS A 71 -2.81 12.24 2.81
N GLU A 72 -3.69 12.05 3.79
CA GLU A 72 -3.61 12.71 5.09
C GLU A 72 -2.98 11.84 6.18
N SER A 73 -2.65 10.59 5.84
CA SER A 73 -2.10 9.65 6.80
C SER A 73 -0.67 10.04 7.22
N LYS A 74 -0.40 9.84 8.52
CA LYS A 74 0.96 9.92 9.08
C LYS A 74 1.76 8.68 8.70
N ARG A 75 3.09 8.76 8.85
CA ARG A 75 4.00 7.66 8.53
C ARG A 75 3.64 6.38 9.28
N GLU A 76 3.31 6.51 10.56
CA GLU A 76 2.97 5.41 11.47
C GLU A 76 1.68 4.71 11.04
N GLU A 77 0.71 5.47 10.54
CA GLU A 77 -0.54 4.92 10.01
C GLU A 77 -0.31 4.17 8.70
N ILE A 78 0.56 4.69 7.82
CA ILE A 78 0.93 4.00 6.57
C ILE A 78 1.63 2.67 6.89
N ILE A 79 2.55 2.66 7.86
CA ILE A 79 3.22 1.45 8.37
C ILE A 79 2.19 0.45 8.89
N TYR A 80 1.34 0.91 9.82
CA TYR A 80 0.30 0.08 10.42
C TYR A 80 -0.59 -0.59 9.36
N LEU A 81 -1.10 0.20 8.42
CA LEU A 81 -1.94 -0.31 7.34
C LEU A 81 -1.18 -1.30 6.45
N LEU A 82 0.06 -0.97 6.05
CA LEU A 82 0.89 -1.85 5.22
C LEU A 82 1.12 -3.21 5.88
N GLU A 83 1.44 -3.22 7.18
CA GLU A 83 1.62 -4.46 7.94
C GLU A 83 0.33 -5.27 8.02
N LYS A 84 -0.83 -4.63 8.21
CA LYS A 84 -2.12 -5.32 8.14
C LYS A 84 -2.34 -5.96 6.77
N VAL A 85 -2.02 -5.26 5.69
CA VAL A 85 -2.15 -5.80 4.33
C VAL A 85 -1.23 -6.99 4.10
N ILE A 86 0.06 -6.89 4.46
CA ILE A 86 1.03 -7.97 4.30
C ILE A 86 0.61 -9.20 5.11
N ASN A 87 0.27 -9.02 6.39
CA ASN A 87 -0.19 -10.10 7.26
C ASN A 87 -1.45 -10.78 6.71
N GLN A 88 -2.37 -10.02 6.12
CA GLN A 88 -3.55 -10.59 5.50
C GLN A 88 -3.22 -11.37 4.23
N GLN A 89 -2.29 -10.89 3.40
CA GLN A 89 -1.82 -11.67 2.24
C GLN A 89 -1.12 -12.96 2.65
N ASP A 90 -0.38 -12.95 3.77
CA ASP A 90 0.23 -14.15 4.32
C ASP A 90 -0.79 -15.19 4.76
N LYS A 91 -1.91 -14.77 5.36
CA LYS A 91 -3.01 -15.67 5.73
C LYS A 91 -3.68 -16.26 4.49
N LEU A 92 -4.05 -15.42 3.53
CA LEU A 92 -4.69 -15.87 2.28
C LEU A 92 -3.81 -16.84 1.49
N ALA A 93 -2.49 -16.68 1.53
CA ALA A 93 -1.55 -17.59 0.87
C ALA A 93 -1.40 -18.96 1.56
N LYS A 94 -1.81 -19.10 2.83
CA LYS A 94 -1.80 -20.38 3.57
C LYS A 94 -3.10 -21.16 3.42
N GLU A 95 -4.17 -20.49 2.99
CA GLU A 95 -5.49 -21.08 2.75
C GLU A 95 -5.64 -21.64 1.32
N LEU A 96 -4.61 -21.45 0.48
CA LEU A 96 -4.51 -21.95 -0.89
C LEU A 96 -3.55 -23.13 -0.98
#